data_AF-A0A3D8LBI7-F1
#
_entry.id   AF-A0A3D8LBI7-F1
#
_cell.length_a   1.000
_cell.length_b   1.000
_cell.length_c   1.000
_cell.angle_alpha   90.00
_cell.angle_beta   90.00
_cell.angle_gamma   90.00
#
_symmetry.space_group_name_H-M   'P 1'
#
loop_
_entity.id
_entity.type
_entity.pdbx_description
1 polymer ?
#
loop_
_entity_poly.entity_id
_entity_poly.type
_entity_poly.pdbx_seq_one_letter_code
_entity_poly.pdbx_strand_id
1 'polypeptide(L)'
;MRKLSIWVIAGILFSAIGMVSLFMTREALTAAIWLSFGNGLILSDLRFSATDEKGKTYVKPVPKARYYTAIFLIVFAILLLALQVYLDVQAAGANKVN
;
A
#
# COMPACT_ATOMS: atom_id res chain seq x y z
N MET A 1 -5.91 24.82 1.19
CA MET A 1 -6.05 23.38 0.88
C MET A 1 -4.68 22.73 1.03
N ARG A 2 -4.53 21.72 1.92
CA ARG A 2 -3.24 21.04 2.11
C ARG A 2 -2.85 20.34 0.81
N LYS A 3 -1.65 20.62 0.28
CA LYS A 3 -1.09 19.86 -0.84
C LYS A 3 -0.86 18.43 -0.34
N LEU A 4 -1.76 17.51 -0.71
CA LEU A 4 -1.54 16.08 -0.52
C LEU A 4 -0.26 15.70 -1.25
N SER A 5 0.60 14.95 -0.59
CA SER A 5 1.81 14.45 -1.23
C SER A 5 1.46 13.46 -2.34
N ILE A 6 2.27 13.46 -3.40
CA ILE A 6 2.11 12.57 -4.54
C ILE A 6 2.15 11.09 -4.12
N TRP A 7 2.90 10.76 -3.06
CA TRP A 7 2.97 9.41 -2.49
C TRP A 7 1.67 8.96 -1.84
N VAL A 8 0.96 9.89 -1.19
CA VAL A 8 -0.35 9.62 -0.59
C VAL A 8 -1.39 9.43 -1.69
N ILE A 9 -1.35 10.26 -2.75
CA ILE A 9 -2.25 10.13 -3.91
C ILE A 9 -2.02 8.78 -4.58
N ALA A 10 -0.77 8.41 -4.85
CA ALA A 10 -0.43 7.10 -5.37
C ALA A 10 -0.98 6.00 -4.46
N GLY A 11 -0.69 6.05 -3.16
CA GLY A 11 -1.16 5.04 -2.21
C GLY A 11 -2.68 4.87 -2.18
N ILE A 12 -3.45 5.96 -2.32
CA ILE A 12 -4.93 5.90 -2.44
C ILE A 12 -5.34 5.19 -3.74
N LEU A 13 -4.72 5.51 -4.87
CA LEU A 13 -5.01 4.87 -6.16
C LEU A 13 -4.68 3.37 -6.11
N PHE A 14 -3.52 3.00 -5.59
CA PHE A 14 -3.12 1.60 -5.41
C PHE A 14 -4.10 0.86 -4.50
N SER A 15 -4.55 1.48 -3.41
CA SER A 15 -5.55 0.89 -2.51
C SER A 15 -6.91 0.72 -3.16
N ALA A 16 -7.33 1.69 -3.99
CA ALA A 16 -8.58 1.61 -4.74
C ALA A 16 -8.55 0.46 -5.76
N ILE A 17 -7.44 0.30 -6.48
CA ILE A 17 -7.25 -0.83 -7.42
C ILE A 17 -7.32 -2.17 -6.66
N GLY A 18 -6.65 -2.27 -5.51
CA GLY A 18 -6.71 -3.49 -4.70
C GLY A 18 -8.12 -3.80 -4.20
N MET A 19 -8.89 -2.78 -3.80
CA MET A 19 -10.28 -2.94 -3.42
C MET A 19 -11.14 -3.40 -4.60
N VAL A 20 -10.99 -2.78 -5.77
CA VAL A 20 -11.71 -3.18 -6.99
C VAL A 20 -11.36 -4.62 -7.37
N SER A 21 -10.09 -5.01 -7.31
CA SER A 21 -9.66 -6.40 -7.56
C SER A 21 -10.32 -7.38 -6.58
N LEU A 22 -10.43 -7.03 -5.29
CA LEU A 22 -11.08 -7.89 -4.30
C LEU A 22 -12.55 -8.13 -4.62
N PHE A 23 -13.28 -7.07 -4.96
CA PHE A 23 -14.73 -7.13 -5.14
C PHE A 23 -15.16 -7.55 -6.55
N MET A 24 -14.40 -7.20 -7.58
CA MET A 24 -14.75 -7.49 -8.98
C MET A 24 -14.09 -8.76 -9.52
N THR A 25 -12.76 -8.88 -9.43
CA THR A 25 -12.05 -10.05 -9.96
C THR A 25 -12.00 -11.21 -8.97
N ARG A 26 -12.32 -10.95 -7.68
CA ARG A 26 -12.23 -11.93 -6.57
C ARG A 26 -10.83 -12.53 -6.43
N GLU A 27 -9.82 -11.84 -6.95
CA GLU A 27 -8.42 -12.24 -6.84
C GLU A 27 -7.86 -11.75 -5.51
N ALA A 28 -8.01 -12.56 -4.47
CA ALA A 28 -7.58 -12.21 -3.12
C ALA A 28 -6.07 -11.89 -3.05
N LEU A 29 -5.23 -12.61 -3.81
CA LEU A 29 -3.78 -12.39 -3.83
C LEU A 29 -3.41 -11.05 -4.46
N THR A 30 -3.93 -10.76 -5.66
CA THR A 30 -3.76 -9.48 -6.34
C THR A 30 -4.24 -8.34 -5.44
N ALA A 31 -5.46 -8.44 -4.90
CA ALA A 31 -6.01 -7.45 -3.98
C ALA A 31 -5.11 -7.19 -2.76
N ALA A 32 -4.59 -8.26 -2.13
CA ALA A 32 -3.72 -8.16 -0.97
C ALA A 32 -2.40 -7.43 -1.27
N ILE A 33 -1.83 -7.62 -2.47
CA ILE A 33 -0.62 -6.90 -2.92
C ILE A 33 -0.92 -5.41 -3.03
N TRP A 34 -1.95 -5.04 -3.80
CA TRP A 34 -2.32 -3.66 -4.06
C TRP A 34 -2.73 -2.91 -2.79
N LEU A 35 -3.48 -3.54 -1.90
CA LEU A 35 -3.87 -2.98 -0.60
C LEU A 35 -2.68 -2.82 0.35
N SER A 36 -1.77 -3.79 0.41
CA SER A 36 -0.58 -3.70 1.25
C SER A 36 0.34 -2.59 0.76
N PHE A 37 0.63 -2.54 -0.54
CA PHE A 37 1.48 -1.52 -1.13
C PHE A 37 0.87 -0.11 -0.99
N GLY A 38 -0.42 0.04 -1.31
CA GLY A 38 -1.13 1.31 -1.21
C GLY A 38 -1.13 1.88 0.21
N ASN A 39 -1.45 1.05 1.20
CA ASN A 39 -1.41 1.48 2.61
C ASN A 39 0.01 1.75 3.11
N GLY A 40 1.01 1.01 2.64
CA GLY A 40 2.42 1.27 2.92
C GLY A 40 2.87 2.66 2.46
N LEU A 41 2.48 3.07 1.24
CA LEU A 41 2.77 4.40 0.69
C LEU A 41 2.04 5.54 1.41
N ILE A 42 0.78 5.32 1.80
CA ILE A 42 0.04 6.32 2.59
C ILE A 42 0.73 6.53 3.94
N LEU A 43 1.08 5.44 4.62
CA LEU A 43 1.68 5.51 5.95
C LEU A 43 3.11 6.03 5.95
N SER A 44 3.86 5.95 4.86
CA SER A 44 5.23 6.49 4.81
C SER A 44 5.28 8.02 4.83
N ASP A 45 4.28 8.71 4.25
CA ASP A 45 4.39 10.15 3.98
C ASP A 45 3.28 11.05 4.54
N LEU A 46 2.20 10.50 5.12
CA LEU A 46 1.14 11.30 5.74
C LEU A 46 1.68 12.11 6.96
N ARG A 47 2.05 13.37 6.83
CA ARG A 47 2.49 14.18 7.98
C ARG A 47 1.33 14.98 8.55
N PHE A 48 1.01 14.77 9.82
CA PHE A 48 -0.02 15.56 10.50
C PHE A 48 0.60 16.85 11.04
N SER A 49 0.06 18.01 10.67
CA SER A 49 0.37 19.28 11.34
C SER A 49 -0.71 19.60 12.37
N ALA A 50 -0.30 20.12 13.52
CA ALA A 50 -1.16 20.70 14.56
C ALA A 50 -0.86 22.19 14.73
N THR A 51 -1.81 22.90 15.34
CA THR A 51 -1.67 24.31 15.71
C THR A 51 -1.44 24.36 17.22
N ASP A 52 -0.38 25.03 17.64
CA ASP A 52 -0.08 25.32 19.05
C ASP A 52 -1.03 26.41 19.61
N GLU A 53 -1.10 26.56 20.92
CA GLU A 53 -1.87 27.60 21.65
C GLU A 53 -1.50 29.02 21.20
N LYS A 54 -0.29 29.20 20.64
CA LYS A 54 0.22 30.46 20.07
C LYS A 54 -0.10 30.65 18.58
N GLY A 55 -0.96 29.81 17.99
CA GLY A 55 -1.35 29.89 16.58
C GLY A 55 -0.30 29.43 15.58
N LYS A 56 0.83 28.86 16.04
CA LYS A 56 1.89 28.36 15.16
C LYS A 56 1.59 26.94 14.71
N THR A 57 1.68 26.68 13.40
CA THR A 57 1.56 25.34 12.83
C THR A 57 2.88 24.58 12.98
N TYR A 58 2.85 23.46 13.69
CA TYR A 58 3.98 22.54 13.83
C TYR A 58 3.64 21.16 13.27
N VAL A 59 4.66 20.43 12.79
CA VAL A 59 4.51 19.06 12.32
C VAL A 59 4.56 18.14 13.54
N LYS A 60 3.51 17.33 13.77
CA LYS A 60 3.52 16.34 14.84
C LYS A 60 4.60 15.28 14.55
N PRO A 61 5.34 14.82 15.57
CA PRO A 61 6.26 13.72 15.41
C PRO A 61 5.50 12.49 14.89
N VAL A 62 6.07 11.83 13.88
CA VAL A 62 5.46 10.61 13.30
C VAL A 62 5.71 9.45 14.27
N PRO A 63 4.68 8.73 14.73
CA PRO A 63 4.86 7.59 15.63
C PRO A 63 5.72 6.50 14.98
N LYS A 64 6.68 5.95 15.74
CA LYS A 64 7.58 4.88 15.25
C LYS A 64 6.79 3.66 14.74
N ALA A 65 5.70 3.30 15.43
CA ALA A 65 4.84 2.18 15.04
C ALA A 65 4.37 2.32 13.58
N ARG A 66 3.93 3.52 13.18
CA ARG A 66 3.46 3.78 11.82
C ARG A 66 4.57 3.62 10.78
N TYR A 67 5.78 4.06 11.09
CA TYR A 67 6.93 3.89 10.19
C TYR A 67 7.24 2.40 9.96
N TYR A 68 7.28 1.61 11.04
CA TYR A 68 7.48 0.15 10.92
C TYR A 68 6.34 -0.54 10.18
N THR A 69 5.08 -0.14 10.41
CA THR A 69 3.93 -0.66 9.66
C THR A 69 4.04 -0.33 8.18
N ALA A 70 4.45 0.89 7.81
CA ALA A 70 4.64 1.27 6.42
C ALA A 70 5.67 0.37 5.72
N ILE A 71 6.83 0.16 6.35
CA ILE A 71 7.87 -0.73 5.83
C ILE A 71 7.37 -2.16 5.73
N PHE A 72 6.75 -2.67 6.79
CA PHE A 72 6.21 -4.03 6.83
C PHE A 72 5.25 -4.27 5.66
N LEU A 73 4.32 -3.35 5.42
CA LEU A 73 3.34 -3.47 4.34
C LEU A 73 3.99 -3.46 2.95
N ILE A 74 5.02 -2.63 2.74
CA ILE A 74 5.77 -2.59 1.47
C ILE A 74 6.51 -3.91 1.26
N VAL A 75 7.23 -4.39 2.28
CA VAL A 75 7.97 -5.67 2.21
C VAL A 75 7.00 -6.83 1.98
N PHE A 76 5.87 -6.84 2.67
CA PHE A 76 4.85 -7.86 2.52
C PHE A 76 4.25 -7.86 1.11
N ALA A 77 3.98 -6.70 0.51
CA ALA A 77 3.53 -6.59 -0.87
C ALA A 77 4.55 -7.19 -1.87
N ILE A 78 5.85 -6.97 -1.64
CA ILE A 78 6.92 -7.56 -2.47
C ILE A 78 6.93 -9.08 -2.35
N LEU A 79 6.78 -9.61 -1.13
CA LEU A 79 6.72 -11.07 -0.90
C LEU A 79 5.50 -11.69 -1.58
N LEU A 80 4.33 -11.06 -1.46
CA LEU A 80 3.11 -11.52 -2.13
C LEU A 80 3.23 -11.46 -3.65
N LEU A 81 3.88 -10.43 -4.19
CA LEU A 81 4.12 -10.32 -5.63
C LEU A 81 5.05 -11.43 -6.13
N ALA A 82 6.11 -11.75 -5.38
CA ALA A 82 6.98 -12.88 -5.69
C ALA A 82 6.21 -14.21 -5.66
N LEU A 83 5.30 -14.39 -4.70
CA LEU A 83 4.42 -15.54 -4.63
C LEU A 83 3.47 -15.61 -5.83
N GLN A 84 2.87 -14.49 -6.23
CA GLN A 84 2.00 -14.43 -7.41
C GLN A 84 2.75 -14.85 -8.67
N VAL A 85 3.93 -14.29 -8.91
CA VAL A 85 4.77 -14.67 -10.05
C VAL A 85 5.09 -16.16 -10.05
N TYR A 86 5.41 -16.74 -8.88
CA TYR A 86 5.69 -18.17 -8.76
C TYR A 86 4.47 -19.04 -9.12
N LEU A 87 3.28 -18.68 -8.63
CA LEU A 87 2.03 -19.39 -8.93
C LEU A 87 1.65 -19.26 -10.41
N ASP A 88 1.80 -18.07 -11.00
CA ASP A 88 1.51 -17.81 -12.40
C ASP A 88 2.43 -18.61 -13.33
N VAL A 89 3.72 -18.71 -12.99
CA VAL A 89 4.70 -19.52 -13.73
C VAL A 89 4.36 -21.02 -13.64
N GLN A 90 3.96 -21.53 -12.46
CA GLN A 90 3.50 -22.91 -12.34
C GLN A 90 2.24 -23.19 -13.15
N ALA A 91 1.25 -22.29 -13.11
CA ALA A 91 0.03 -22.44 -13.88
C ALA A 91 0.31 -22.43 -15.39
N ALA A 92 1.20 -21.54 -15.86
CA ALA A 92 1.61 -21.49 -17.26
C ALA A 92 2.42 -22.72 -17.71
N GLY A 93 3.24 -23.29 -16.82
CA GLY A 93 3.99 -24.52 -17.08
C GLY A 93 3.09 -25.76 -17.14
N ALA A 94 2.11 -25.87 -16.24
CA ALA A 94 1.14 -26.97 -16.21
C ALA A 94 0.23 -26.99 -17.44
N ASN A 95 -0.10 -25.82 -18.00
CA ASN A 95 -0.98 -25.70 -19.16
C ASN A 95 -0.30 -26.06 -20.50
N LYS A 96 1.01 -26.32 -20.52
CA LYS A 96 1.76 -26.76 -21.72
C LYS A 96 1.91 -28.29 -21.83
N VAL A 97 1.46 -29.04 -20.82
CA VAL A 97 1.61 -30.51 -20.75
C VAL A 97 0.30 -31.24 -21.08
N ASN A 98 -0.81 -30.50 -21.22
CA ASN A 98 -2.08 -31.00 -21.78
C ASN A 98 -2.27 -30.49 -23.21
#